data_AF-A0A2W2DLR2-F1
#
_entry.id   AF-A0A2W2DLR2-F1
#
_cell.length_a   1.000
_cell.length_b   1.000
_cell.length_c   1.000
_cell.angle_alpha   90.00
_cell.angle_beta   90.00
_cell.angle_gamma   90.00
#
_symmetry.space_group_name_H-M   'P 1'
#
loop_
_entity.id
_entity.type
_entity.pdbx_description
1 polymer ?
#
loop_
_entity_poly.entity_id
_entity_poly.type
_entity_poly.pdbx_seq_one_letter_code
_entity_poly.pdbx_strand_id
1 'polypeptide(L)'
;TLSFFATLIHADLRERLQLWMKGGQYGDFFDNVDDAFQISDDLTIEMGELLINYERAAVLFLDYAFFRISKSMDGQRFTLIEIEEAGFFFKYERFYRRLETWLTTIRKLNGAVWMATQSLRQIARITDFEVLKETIANFIYLPN
;
A
#
# COMPACT_ATOMS: atom_id res chain seq x y z
N THR A 1 4.81 18.44 10.38
CA THR A 1 5.71 17.29 10.61
C THR A 1 5.18 16.46 11.77
N LEU A 2 5.40 15.16 11.73
CA LEU A 2 5.13 14.23 12.82
C LEU A 2 5.90 14.61 14.10
N SER A 3 7.14 15.12 13.95
CA SER A 3 7.96 15.68 15.03
C SER A 3 7.25 16.79 15.79
N PHE A 4 6.64 17.75 15.09
CA PHE A 4 5.88 18.82 15.73
C PHE A 4 4.64 18.26 16.45
N PHE A 5 3.88 17.39 15.78
CA PHE A 5 2.71 16.74 16.40
C PHE A 5 3.08 16.00 17.69
N ALA A 6 4.22 15.31 17.70
CA ALA A 6 4.70 14.56 18.85
C ALA A 6 4.97 15.46 20.09
N THR A 7 5.24 16.76 19.89
CA THR A 7 5.37 17.71 21.01
C THR A 7 4.04 18.05 21.68
N LEU A 8 2.92 17.88 20.97
CA LEU A 8 1.57 18.23 21.44
C LEU A 8 0.86 17.08 22.15
N ILE A 9 1.39 15.86 22.07
CA ILE A 9 0.78 14.65 22.63
C ILE A 9 1.50 14.15 23.88
N HIS A 10 0.84 13.25 24.59
CA HIS A 10 1.34 12.61 25.81
C HIS A 10 2.63 11.80 25.56
N ALA A 11 3.46 11.67 26.60
CA ALA A 11 4.82 11.15 26.49
C ALA A 11 4.90 9.71 25.97
N ASP A 12 3.95 8.85 26.36
CA ASP A 12 3.85 7.46 25.92
C ASP A 12 3.57 7.33 24.40
N LEU A 13 2.71 8.19 23.85
CA LEU A 13 2.46 8.26 22.42
C LEU A 13 3.65 8.85 21.66
N ARG A 14 4.28 9.89 22.23
CA ARG A 14 5.50 10.48 21.68
C ARG A 14 6.61 9.43 21.55
N GLU A 15 6.81 8.60 22.57
CA GLU A 15 7.83 7.53 22.57
C GLU A 15 7.57 6.53 21.43
N ARG A 16 6.32 6.14 21.20
CA ARG A 16 5.95 5.24 20.10
C ARG A 16 6.16 5.84 18.71
N LEU A 17 6.09 7.17 18.58
CA LEU A 17 6.34 7.88 17.32
C LEU A 17 7.83 8.12 17.05
N GLN A 18 8.74 7.97 18.01
CA GLN A 18 10.17 8.27 17.86
C GLN A 18 10.81 7.64 16.62
N LEU A 19 10.44 6.40 16.31
CA LEU A 19 10.98 5.69 15.15
C LEU A 19 10.65 6.37 13.81
N TRP A 20 9.55 7.12 13.75
CA TRP A 20 9.02 7.76 12.54
C TRP A 20 9.37 9.24 12.46
N MET A 21 9.95 9.81 13.51
CA MET A 21 10.39 11.21 13.53
C MET A 21 11.81 11.34 12.98
N LYS A 22 12.18 12.55 12.57
CA LYS A 22 13.53 12.89 12.09
C LYS A 22 14.61 12.36 13.04
N GLY A 23 15.56 11.60 12.50
CA GLY A 23 16.63 10.95 13.26
C GLY A 23 16.28 9.55 13.77
N GLY A 24 15.01 9.12 13.69
CA GLY A 24 14.58 7.74 13.88
C GLY A 24 14.77 6.89 12.62
N GLN A 25 14.67 5.56 12.77
CA GLN A 25 14.88 4.58 11.70
C GLN A 25 14.05 4.85 10.42
N TYR A 26 12.84 5.39 10.57
CA TYR A 26 11.90 5.68 9.49
C TYR A 26 11.61 7.18 9.34
N GLY A 27 12.47 8.05 9.89
CA GLY A 27 12.26 9.49 9.94
C GLY A 27 12.11 10.16 8.57
N ASP A 28 12.69 9.56 7.53
CA ASP A 28 12.71 10.14 6.19
C ASP A 28 11.43 9.86 5.38
N PHE A 29 10.56 8.97 5.85
CA PHE A 29 9.36 8.56 5.09
C PHE A 29 8.15 9.47 5.33
N PHE A 30 7.83 9.79 6.59
CA PHE A 30 6.55 10.41 6.96
C PHE A 30 6.66 11.69 7.81
N ASP A 31 7.88 12.15 8.12
CA ASP A 31 8.10 13.36 8.93
C ASP A 31 8.43 14.61 8.10
N ASN A 32 8.17 14.57 6.80
CA ASN A 32 8.44 15.66 5.88
C ASN A 32 7.59 16.90 6.21
N VAL A 33 8.15 18.09 5.93
CA VAL A 33 7.43 19.37 6.11
C VAL A 33 6.30 19.48 5.09
N ASP A 34 6.62 19.16 3.85
CA ASP A 34 5.71 19.17 2.72
C ASP A 34 5.46 17.74 2.25
N ASP A 35 4.21 17.45 1.90
CA ASP A 35 3.86 16.22 1.21
C ASP A 35 3.98 16.41 -0.31
N ALA A 36 5.06 15.87 -0.86
CA ALA A 36 5.35 15.94 -2.29
C ALA A 36 4.66 14.84 -3.12
N PHE A 37 3.88 13.94 -2.50
CA PHE A 37 3.22 12.88 -3.23
C PHE A 37 2.10 13.46 -4.12
N GLN A 38 2.28 13.36 -5.44
CA GLN A 38 1.35 13.89 -6.44
C GLN A 38 0.82 12.77 -7.33
N ILE A 39 -0.49 12.78 -7.55
CA ILE A 39 -1.15 11.87 -8.49
C ILE A 39 -1.16 12.53 -9.87
N SER A 40 -0.91 11.73 -10.90
CA SER A 40 -1.05 12.13 -12.29
C SER A 40 -1.70 11.00 -13.10
N ASP A 41 -2.05 11.28 -14.36
CA ASP A 41 -2.62 10.29 -15.27
C ASP A 41 -1.63 9.17 -15.64
N ASP A 42 -0.32 9.39 -15.44
CA ASP A 42 0.76 8.42 -15.66
C ASP A 42 1.78 8.49 -14.51
N LEU A 43 1.56 7.65 -13.49
CA LEU A 43 2.35 7.62 -12.27
C LEU A 43 2.97 6.23 -12.08
N THR A 44 4.29 6.18 -12.01
CA THR A 44 5.04 5.01 -11.56
C THR A 44 5.73 5.33 -10.24
N ILE A 45 5.67 4.40 -9.28
CA ILE A 45 6.34 4.52 -7.99
C ILE A 45 7.31 3.34 -7.84
N GLU A 46 8.60 3.64 -7.78
CA GLU A 46 9.63 2.64 -7.47
C GLU A 46 9.58 2.33 -5.98
N MET A 47 9.46 1.04 -5.64
CA MET A 47 9.25 0.58 -4.27
C MET A 47 10.24 -0.50 -3.84
N GLY A 48 11.20 -0.89 -4.70
CA GLY A 48 12.06 -2.04 -4.49
C GLY A 48 12.89 -1.95 -3.21
N GLU A 49 13.59 -0.83 -3.01
CA GLU A 49 14.39 -0.62 -1.80
C GLU A 49 13.52 -0.62 -0.54
N LEU A 50 12.37 0.05 -0.62
CA LEU A 50 11.41 0.19 0.48
C LEU A 50 10.80 -1.17 0.88
N LEU A 51 10.44 -2.00 -0.10
CA LEU A 51 9.89 -3.35 0.12
C LEU A 51 10.92 -4.32 0.73
N ILE A 52 12.21 -4.18 0.38
CA ILE A 52 13.29 -5.05 0.85
C ILE A 52 13.77 -4.64 2.23
N ASN A 53 14.07 -3.35 2.42
CA ASN A 53 14.79 -2.88 3.61
C ASN A 53 13.86 -2.29 4.69
N TYR A 54 12.65 -1.88 4.32
CA TYR A 54 11.78 -1.08 5.18
C TYR A 54 10.31 -1.53 5.10
N GLU A 55 10.05 -2.84 5.25
CA GLU A 55 8.72 -3.47 5.12
C GLU A 55 7.60 -2.74 5.89
N ARG A 56 7.87 -2.22 7.09
CA ARG A 56 6.88 -1.44 7.86
C ARG A 56 6.51 -0.13 7.17
N ALA A 57 7.50 0.62 6.67
CA ALA A 57 7.26 1.86 5.95
C ALA A 57 6.60 1.60 4.59
N ALA A 58 7.01 0.53 3.90
CA ALA A 58 6.44 0.14 2.60
C ALA A 58 4.92 -0.04 2.70
N VAL A 59 4.46 -0.75 3.73
CA VAL A 59 3.04 -0.98 3.96
C VAL A 59 2.28 0.32 4.19
N LEU A 60 2.79 1.17 5.09
CA LEU A 60 2.13 2.43 5.41
C LEU A 60 2.09 3.35 4.19
N PHE A 61 3.16 3.35 3.41
CA PHE A 61 3.21 4.10 2.17
C PHE A 61 2.20 3.56 1.15
N LEU A 62 2.13 2.25 0.95
CA LEU A 62 1.15 1.64 0.05
C LEU A 62 -0.27 2.00 0.48
N ASP A 63 -0.56 1.93 1.78
CA ASP A 63 -1.87 2.36 2.29
C ASP A 63 -2.17 3.83 2.03
N TYR A 64 -1.18 4.69 2.22
CA TYR A 64 -1.29 6.10 1.92
C TYR A 64 -1.48 6.38 0.42
N ALA A 65 -0.71 5.71 -0.43
CA ALA A 65 -0.79 5.83 -1.89
C ALA A 65 -2.17 5.40 -2.39
N PHE A 66 -2.68 4.25 -1.94
CA PHE A 66 -4.03 3.79 -2.27
C PHE A 66 -5.11 4.78 -1.81
N PHE A 67 -4.97 5.35 -0.61
CA PHE A 67 -5.88 6.40 -0.14
C PHE A 67 -5.84 7.64 -1.06
N ARG A 68 -4.66 8.13 -1.41
CA ARG A 68 -4.49 9.32 -2.26
C ARG A 68 -4.97 9.08 -3.70
N ILE A 69 -4.69 7.91 -4.28
CA ILE A 69 -5.19 7.50 -5.59
C ILE A 69 -6.72 7.43 -5.55
N SER A 70 -7.31 6.69 -4.60
CA SER A 70 -8.77 6.58 -4.52
C SER A 70 -9.47 7.92 -4.29
N LYS A 71 -8.83 8.86 -3.58
CA LYS A 71 -9.32 10.24 -3.43
C LYS A 71 -9.30 11.05 -4.71
N SER A 72 -8.39 10.75 -5.64
CA SER A 72 -8.31 11.43 -6.94
C SER A 72 -9.33 10.90 -7.95
N MET A 73 -9.89 9.71 -7.71
CA MET A 73 -10.84 9.06 -8.61
C MET A 73 -12.26 9.52 -8.34
N ASP A 74 -12.96 9.96 -9.39
CA ASP A 74 -14.36 10.39 -9.35
C ASP A 74 -15.33 9.37 -10.00
N GLY A 75 -14.80 8.27 -10.54
CA GLY A 75 -15.55 7.24 -11.25
C GLY A 75 -15.83 7.53 -12.72
N GLN A 76 -15.47 8.72 -13.24
CA GLN A 76 -15.74 9.08 -14.64
C GLN A 76 -14.72 8.43 -15.59
N ARG A 77 -13.44 8.42 -15.20
CA ARG A 77 -12.35 7.82 -15.97
C ARG A 77 -12.01 6.45 -15.45
N PHE A 78 -11.80 5.50 -16.37
CA PHE A 78 -11.26 4.21 -15.99
C PHE A 78 -9.81 4.35 -15.54
N THR A 79 -9.47 3.83 -14.36
CA THR A 79 -8.11 3.87 -13.80
C THR A 79 -7.60 2.45 -13.59
N LEU A 80 -6.44 2.14 -14.16
CA LEU A 80 -5.73 0.89 -13.91
C LEU A 80 -4.60 1.15 -12.91
N ILE A 81 -4.55 0.35 -11.84
CA ILE A 81 -3.49 0.39 -10.83
C ILE A 81 -2.72 -0.92 -10.90
N GLU A 82 -1.44 -0.87 -11.24
CA GLU A 82 -0.59 -2.05 -11.37
C GLU A 82 0.27 -2.25 -10.11
N ILE A 83 0.39 -3.50 -9.67
CA ILE A 83 1.22 -3.92 -8.53
C ILE A 83 2.10 -5.09 -8.99
N GLU A 84 3.39 -4.84 -9.24
CA GLU A 84 4.29 -5.87 -9.77
C GLU A 84 4.76 -6.93 -8.74
N GLU A 85 4.69 -6.63 -7.44
CA GLU A 85 5.08 -7.55 -6.37
C GLU A 85 3.96 -7.72 -5.33
N ALA A 86 2.80 -8.20 -5.78
CA ALA A 86 1.65 -8.38 -4.89
C ALA A 86 1.90 -9.45 -3.81
N GLY A 87 2.88 -10.34 -4.04
CA GLY A 87 3.33 -11.35 -3.08
C GLY A 87 3.73 -10.78 -1.72
N PHE A 88 4.12 -9.51 -1.67
CA PHE A 88 4.38 -8.78 -0.43
C PHE A 88 3.16 -8.69 0.51
N PHE A 89 1.97 -8.41 -0.03
CA PHE A 89 0.74 -8.26 0.75
C PHE A 89 0.29 -9.58 1.40
N PHE A 90 0.72 -10.70 0.82
CA PHE A 90 0.31 -12.04 1.26
C PHE A 90 1.15 -12.59 2.41
N LYS A 91 2.15 -11.84 2.90
CA LYS A 91 2.99 -12.25 4.04
C LYS A 91 2.26 -12.15 5.39
N TYR A 92 1.30 -11.24 5.52
CA TYR A 92 0.62 -10.96 6.78
C TYR A 92 -0.88 -10.73 6.56
N GLU A 93 -1.72 -11.38 7.37
CA GLU A 93 -3.19 -11.34 7.23
C GLU A 93 -3.74 -9.90 7.19
N ARG A 94 -3.23 -9.02 8.06
CA ARG A 94 -3.65 -7.60 8.11
C ARG A 94 -3.45 -6.87 6.78
N PHE A 95 -2.44 -7.23 5.98
CA PHE A 95 -2.14 -6.56 4.71
C PHE A 95 -3.02 -7.09 3.59
N TYR A 96 -3.24 -8.40 3.59
CA TYR A 96 -4.21 -9.03 2.71
C TYR A 96 -5.62 -8.46 2.93
N ARG A 97 -6.12 -8.36 4.18
CA ARG A 97 -7.41 -7.72 4.49
C ARG A 97 -7.50 -6.28 3.98
N ARG A 98 -6.38 -5.56 4.06
CA ARG A 98 -6.29 -4.18 3.58
C ARG A 98 -6.37 -4.11 2.06
N LEU A 99 -5.68 -5.02 1.36
CA LEU A 99 -5.77 -5.17 -0.10
C LEU A 99 -7.22 -5.43 -0.54
N GLU A 100 -7.97 -6.32 0.12
CA GLU A 100 -9.41 -6.55 -0.20
C GLU A 100 -10.25 -5.27 -0.13
N THR A 101 -9.99 -4.45 0.89
CA THR A 101 -10.65 -3.15 1.06
C THR A 101 -10.32 -2.22 -0.10
N TRP A 102 -9.06 -2.19 -0.54
CA TRP A 102 -8.65 -1.41 -1.71
C TRP A 102 -9.31 -1.92 -2.98
N LEU A 103 -9.26 -3.23 -3.26
CA LEU A 103 -9.91 -3.82 -4.44
C LEU A 103 -11.40 -3.46 -4.52
N THR A 104 -12.10 -3.56 -3.39
CA THR A 104 -13.52 -3.19 -3.31
C THR A 104 -13.75 -1.70 -3.54
N THR A 105 -12.86 -0.84 -3.03
CA THR A 105 -12.96 0.62 -3.18
C THR A 105 -12.70 1.04 -4.62
N ILE A 106 -11.61 0.56 -5.22
CA ILE A 106 -11.22 0.86 -6.60
C ILE A 106 -12.30 0.39 -7.59
N ARG A 107 -12.88 -0.79 -7.39
CA ARG A 107 -14.00 -1.27 -8.21
C ARG A 107 -15.21 -0.32 -8.22
N LYS A 108 -15.54 0.30 -7.07
CA LYS A 108 -16.65 1.26 -6.98
C LYS A 108 -16.35 2.58 -7.70
N LEU A 109 -15.07 2.89 -7.88
CA LEU A 109 -14.58 4.12 -8.49
C LEU A 109 -14.22 3.93 -9.97
N ASN A 110 -14.83 2.95 -10.65
CA ASN A 110 -14.54 2.63 -12.05
C ASN A 110 -13.05 2.31 -12.32
N GLY A 111 -12.39 1.62 -11.39
CA GLY A 111 -11.01 1.19 -11.56
C GLY A 111 -10.83 -0.32 -11.49
N ALA A 112 -9.64 -0.74 -11.91
CA ALA A 112 -9.17 -2.11 -11.75
C ALA A 112 -7.77 -2.10 -11.12
N VAL A 113 -7.47 -3.18 -10.39
CA VAL A 113 -6.13 -3.44 -9.87
C VAL A 113 -5.58 -4.66 -10.61
N TRP A 114 -4.41 -4.50 -11.20
CA TRP A 114 -3.64 -5.57 -11.83
C TRP A 114 -2.50 -5.97 -10.91
N MET A 115 -2.42 -7.25 -10.58
CA MET A 115 -1.44 -7.76 -9.64
C MET A 115 -0.59 -8.83 -10.31
N ALA A 116 0.73 -8.68 -10.22
CA ALA A 116 1.68 -9.71 -10.56
C ALA A 116 2.31 -10.32 -9.30
N THR A 117 2.64 -11.60 -9.40
CA THR A 117 3.30 -12.37 -8.34
C THR A 117 4.35 -13.26 -8.99
N GLN A 118 5.45 -13.53 -8.29
CA GLN A 118 6.53 -14.35 -8.82
C GLN A 118 6.22 -15.85 -8.80
N SER A 119 5.30 -16.29 -7.93
CA SER A 119 4.87 -17.69 -7.94
C SER A 119 3.53 -17.90 -7.23
N LEU A 120 2.82 -18.95 -7.62
CA LEU A 120 1.62 -19.43 -6.92
C LEU A 120 1.88 -19.78 -5.45
N ARG A 121 3.13 -20.07 -5.05
CA ARG A 121 3.48 -20.29 -3.65
C ARG A 121 3.29 -19.05 -2.78
N GLN A 122 3.39 -17.84 -3.35
CA GLN A 122 3.08 -16.61 -2.61
C GLN A 122 1.58 -16.49 -2.36
N ILE A 123 0.74 -16.85 -3.35
CA ILE A 123 -0.72 -16.88 -3.22
C ILE A 123 -1.16 -17.93 -2.19
N ALA A 124 -0.51 -19.10 -2.16
CA ALA A 124 -0.80 -20.17 -1.20
C ALA A 124 -0.57 -19.79 0.28
N ARG A 125 0.06 -18.63 0.57
CA ARG A 125 0.20 -18.10 1.93
C ARG A 125 -1.09 -17.45 2.46
N ILE A 126 -2.02 -17.12 1.57
CA ILE A 126 -3.28 -16.47 1.92
C ILE A 126 -4.21 -17.53 2.50
N THR A 127 -4.47 -17.45 3.81
CA THR A 127 -5.36 -18.40 4.50
C THR A 127 -6.78 -18.41 3.92
N ASP A 128 -7.32 -17.22 3.60
CA ASP A 128 -8.68 -17.04 3.12
C ASP A 128 -8.73 -16.77 1.60
N PHE A 129 -7.87 -17.42 0.81
CA PHE A 129 -7.75 -17.12 -0.63
C PHE A 129 -9.08 -17.19 -1.40
N GLU A 130 -9.99 -18.09 -1.02
CA GLU A 130 -11.31 -18.18 -1.69
C GLU A 130 -12.13 -16.90 -1.55
N VAL A 131 -12.03 -16.17 -0.42
CA VAL A 131 -12.69 -14.87 -0.24
C VAL A 131 -12.08 -13.82 -1.17
N LEU A 132 -10.76 -13.79 -1.28
CA LEU A 132 -10.07 -12.87 -2.19
C LEU A 132 -10.46 -13.12 -3.65
N LYS A 133 -10.52 -14.40 -4.01
CA LYS A 133 -10.84 -14.87 -5.35
C LYS A 133 -12.23 -14.46 -5.80
N GLU A 134 -13.20 -14.31 -4.90
CA GLU A 134 -14.51 -13.72 -5.21
C GLU A 134 -14.41 -12.25 -5.67
N THR A 135 -13.37 -11.54 -5.23
CA THR A 135 -13.10 -10.14 -5.62
C THR A 135 -12.26 -10.05 -6.90
N ILE A 136 -11.50 -11.09 -7.24
CA ILE A 136 -10.63 -11.14 -8.42
C ILE A 136 -11.36 -11.83 -9.58
N ALA A 137 -11.78 -11.03 -10.57
CA ALA A 137 -12.53 -11.55 -11.72
C ALA A 137 -11.67 -12.40 -12.69
N ASN A 138 -10.38 -12.11 -12.81
CA ASN A 138 -9.50 -12.71 -13.83
C ASN A 138 -8.21 -13.22 -13.21
N PHE A 139 -7.80 -14.42 -13.61
CA PHE A 139 -6.49 -14.99 -13.31
C PHE A 139 -5.80 -15.35 -14.63
N ILE A 140 -4.59 -14.84 -14.83
CA ILE A 140 -3.77 -15.13 -16.00
C ILE A 140 -2.57 -15.94 -15.53
N TYR A 141 -2.48 -17.18 -15.98
CA TYR A 141 -1.38 -18.08 -15.68
C TYR A 141 -0.41 -18.08 -16.87
N LEU A 142 0.82 -17.68 -16.61
CA LEU A 142 1.92 -17.78 -17.57
C LEU A 142 2.71 -19.07 -17.31
N PRO A 143 3.48 -19.57 -18.30
CA PRO A 143 4.39 -20.69 -18.08
C PRO A 143 5.34 -20.41 -16.91
N ASN A 144 5.48 -21.40 -16.01
CA ASN A 144 6.53 -21.41 -14.99
C ASN A 144 7.78 -22.12 -15.51
#